data_AF-A0A9D6RUU4-F1
#
_entry.id   AF-A0A9D6RUU4-F1
#
_cell.length_a   1.000
_cell.length_b   1.000
_cell.length_c   1.000
_cell.angle_alpha   90.00
_cell.angle_beta   90.00
_cell.angle_gamma   90.00
#
_symmetry.space_group_name_H-M   'P 1'
#
loop_
_entity.id
_entity.type
_entity.pdbx_description
1 polymer ?
#
loop_
_entity_poly.entity_id
_entity_poly.type
_entity_poly.pdbx_seq_one_letter_code
_entity_poly.pdbx_strand_id
1 'polypeptide(L)'
;MNIVLWIVQGLLALGFLMAGATKLMRSKAQLAPRMPWVEDFSLGTIRAIGAVEVLGALGLVLPTLMGILPWLTPLAALGLVAI
;
A
#
# COMPACT_ATOMS: atom_id res chain seq x y z
N MET A 1 2.66 14.35 -20.35
CA MET A 1 2.62 14.18 -18.89
C MET A 1 1.17 14.34 -18.44
N ASN A 2 0.48 13.27 -18.06
CA ASN A 2 -0.91 13.37 -17.61
C ASN A 2 -0.93 13.78 -16.13
N ILE A 3 -1.10 15.07 -15.87
CA ILE A 3 -1.14 15.64 -14.51
C ILE A 3 -2.19 14.91 -13.64
N VAL A 4 -3.34 14.56 -14.23
CA VAL A 4 -4.39 13.79 -13.57
C VAL A 4 -3.88 12.45 -13.05
N LEU A 5 -3.11 11.71 -13.85
CA LEU A 5 -2.54 10.41 -13.42
C LEU A 5 -1.55 10.58 -12.27
N TRP A 6 -0.73 11.62 -12.30
CA TRP A 6 0.23 11.91 -11.22
C TRP A 6 -0.46 12.27 -9.91
N ILE A 7 -1.53 13.07 -9.97
CA ILE A 7 -2.31 13.40 -8.77
C ILE A 7 -2.93 12.14 -8.19
N VAL A 8 -3.56 11.30 -9.01
CA VAL A 8 -4.18 10.06 -8.56
C VAL A 8 -3.14 9.09 -7.99
N GLN A 9 -2.01 8.89 -8.67
CA GLN A 9 -0.92 8.05 -8.19
C GLN A 9 -0.32 8.55 -6.87
N GLY A 10 -0.09 9.85 -6.76
CA GLY A 10 0.44 10.46 -5.53
C GLY A 10 -0.50 10.26 -4.34
N LEU A 11 -1.80 10.50 -4.54
CA LEU A 11 -2.81 10.29 -3.49
C LEU A 11 -2.92 8.82 -3.08
N LEU A 12 -2.97 7.90 -4.05
CA LEU A 12 -3.04 6.47 -3.78
C LEU A 12 -1.79 5.98 -3.05
N ALA A 13 -0.60 6.35 -3.53
CA ALA A 13 0.65 5.95 -2.89
C ALA A 13 0.73 6.47 -1.46
N LEU A 14 0.35 7.72 -1.22
CA LEU A 14 0.34 8.28 0.14
C LEU A 14 -0.65 7.53 1.05
N GLY A 15 -1.86 7.25 0.55
CA GLY A 15 -2.88 6.52 1.28
C GLY A 15 -2.42 5.11 1.68
N PHE A 16 -1.90 4.34 0.72
CA PHE A 16 -1.40 2.99 0.95
C PHE A 16 -0.12 2.96 1.79
N LEU A 17 0.77 3.93 1.64
CA LEU A 17 1.96 4.05 2.49
C LEU A 17 1.57 4.27 3.96
N MET A 18 0.61 5.17 4.22
CA MET A 18 0.09 5.39 5.56
C MET A 18 -0.62 4.14 6.09
N ALA A 19 -1.49 3.52 5.30
CA ALA A 19 -2.20 2.30 5.70
C ALA A 19 -1.23 1.16 6.07
N GLY A 20 -0.26 0.88 5.19
CA GLY A 20 0.72 -0.19 5.39
C GLY A 20 1.66 0.09 6.57
N ALA A 21 2.14 1.32 6.71
CA ALA A 21 2.94 1.73 7.88
C ALA A 21 2.15 1.56 9.19
N THR A 22 0.85 1.89 9.17
CA THR A 22 -0.02 1.73 10.35
C THR A 22 -0.16 0.26 10.73
N LYS A 23 -0.34 -0.64 9.75
CA LYS A 23 -0.42 -2.10 9.96
C LYS A 23 0.91 -2.71 10.45
N LEU A 24 2.05 -2.14 10.04
CA LEU A 24 3.38 -2.58 10.46
C LEU A 24 3.72 -2.15 11.90
N MET A 25 3.32 -0.93 12.29
CA MET A 25 3.73 -0.30 13.55
C MET A 25 2.76 -0.54 14.71
N ARG A 26 1.46 -0.77 14.44
CA ARG A 26 0.44 -0.89 15.50
C ARG A 26 0.20 -2.34 15.92
N SER A 27 -0.25 -2.51 17.17
CA SER A 27 -0.69 -3.81 17.68
C SER A 27 -2.11 -4.15 17.24
N LYS A 28 -2.50 -5.43 17.32
CA LYS A 28 -3.86 -5.88 17.00
C LYS A 28 -4.93 -5.08 17.76
N ALA A 29 -4.76 -4.91 19.07
CA ALA A 29 -5.69 -4.17 19.91
C ALA A 29 -5.89 -2.71 19.46
N GLN A 30 -4.87 -2.10 18.84
CA GLN A 30 -4.96 -0.74 18.30
C GLN A 30 -5.60 -0.68 16.91
N LEU A 31 -5.64 -1.80 16.18
CA LEU A 31 -6.21 -1.91 14.84
C LEU A 31 -7.65 -2.43 14.87
N ALA A 32 -7.96 -3.38 15.76
CA ALA A 32 -9.26 -4.02 15.89
C ALA A 32 -10.47 -3.07 15.93
N PRO A 33 -10.43 -1.91 16.62
CA PRO A 33 -11.56 -0.96 16.63
C PRO A 33 -11.93 -0.40 15.26
N ARG A 34 -10.98 -0.38 14.31
CA ARG A 34 -11.17 0.13 12.94
C ARG A 34 -11.11 -0.97 11.89
N MET A 35 -10.58 -2.14 12.23
CA MET A 35 -10.32 -3.27 11.35
C MET A 35 -10.64 -4.58 12.09
N PRO A 36 -11.92 -4.95 12.25
CA PRO A 36 -12.30 -6.13 13.05
C PRO A 36 -11.65 -7.44 12.57
N TRP A 37 -11.41 -7.57 11.26
CA TRP A 37 -10.74 -8.72 10.63
C TRP A 37 -9.32 -8.98 11.17
N VAL A 38 -8.67 -7.99 11.79
CA VAL A 38 -7.33 -8.13 12.38
C VAL A 38 -7.32 -9.12 13.56
N GLU A 39 -8.46 -9.37 14.20
CA GLU A 39 -8.55 -10.40 15.23
C GLU A 39 -8.43 -11.81 14.65
N ASP A 40 -8.97 -12.04 13.46
CA ASP A 40 -9.04 -13.36 12.80
C ASP A 40 -7.68 -13.86 12.25
N PHE A 41 -6.72 -12.96 12.02
CA PHE A 41 -5.42 -13.28 11.41
C PHE A 41 -4.25 -13.08 12.37
N SER A 42 -3.15 -13.82 12.20
CA SER A 42 -1.95 -13.60 13.04
C SER A 42 -1.34 -12.21 12.84
N LEU A 43 -0.63 -11.69 13.85
CA LEU A 43 0.11 -10.43 13.72
C LEU A 43 1.13 -10.46 12.57
N GLY A 44 1.72 -11.64 12.30
CA GLY A 44 2.62 -11.83 11.17
C GLY A 44 1.93 -11.62 9.83
N THR A 45 0.71 -12.14 9.67
CA THR A 45 -0.11 -11.95 8.46
C THR A 45 -0.45 -10.48 8.24
N ILE A 46 -0.85 -9.76 9.29
CA ILE A 46 -1.18 -8.33 9.22
C ILE A 46 0.04 -7.50 8.83
N ARG A 47 1.22 -7.83 9.38
CA ARG A 47 2.48 -7.20 9.00
C ARG A 47 2.88 -7.50 7.56
N ALA A 48 2.64 -8.73 7.07
CA ALA A 48 2.87 -9.07 5.68
C ALA A 48 1.98 -8.24 4.75
N ILE A 49 0.69 -8.10 5.08
CA ILE A 49 -0.24 -7.23 4.35
C ILE A 49 0.28 -5.79 4.33
N GLY A 50 0.64 -5.25 5.50
CA GLY A 50 1.19 -3.89 5.59
C GLY A 50 2.48 -3.69 4.79
N ALA A 51 3.35 -4.70 4.74
CA ALA A 51 4.56 -4.66 3.92
C ALA A 51 4.24 -4.63 2.42
N VAL A 52 3.27 -5.44 1.97
CA VAL A 52 2.85 -5.44 0.56
C VAL A 52 2.20 -4.11 0.18
N GLU A 53 1.40 -3.50 1.05
CA GLU A 53 0.82 -2.16 0.82
C GLU A 53 1.90 -1.08 0.66
N VAL A 54 2.94 -1.10 1.50
CA VAL A 54 4.07 -0.17 1.40
C VAL A 54 4.83 -0.40 0.08
N LEU A 55 5.13 -1.66 -0.27
CA LEU A 55 5.81 -1.98 -1.52
C LEU A 55 4.97 -1.60 -2.75
N GLY A 56 3.65 -1.79 -2.69
CA GLY A 56 2.71 -1.38 -3.74
C GLY A 56 2.68 0.14 -3.91
N ALA A 57 2.61 0.90 -2.81
CA ALA A 57 2.69 2.36 -2.84
C ALA A 57 4.00 2.85 -3.46
N LEU A 58 5.13 2.23 -3.10
CA LEU A 58 6.42 2.55 -3.69
C LEU A 58 6.47 2.17 -5.18
N GLY A 59 5.96 0.99 -5.56
CA GLY A 59 5.87 0.54 -6.96
C GLY A 59 4.92 1.36 -7.83
N LEU A 60 3.97 2.10 -7.23
CA LEU A 60 3.08 2.99 -7.96
C LEU A 60 3.77 4.29 -8.42
N VAL A 61 4.80 4.74 -7.68
CA VAL A 61 5.40 6.08 -7.85
C VAL A 61 6.87 6.03 -8.26
N LEU A 62 7.68 5.11 -7.71
CA LEU A 62 9.11 5.03 -8.02
C LEU A 62 9.42 4.73 -9.49
N PRO A 63 8.75 3.76 -10.17
CA PRO A 63 9.06 3.43 -11.56
C PRO A 63 8.80 4.59 -12.53
N THR A 64 7.70 5.32 -12.30
CA THR A 64 7.31 6.51 -13.06
C THR A 64 8.19 7.71 -12.77
N LEU A 65 8.67 7.89 -11.53
CA LEU A 65 9.63 8.95 -11.17
C LEU A 65 11.04 8.70 -11.71
N MET A 66 11.51 7.45 -11.62
CA MET A 66 12.88 7.07 -12.02
C MET A 66 12.99 6.75 -13.51
N GLY A 67 11.87 6.56 -14.21
CA GLY A 67 11.85 6.12 -15.61
C GLY A 67 12.29 4.67 -15.81
N ILE A 68 12.36 3.88 -14.75
CA ILE A 68 12.86 2.50 -14.74
C ILE A 68 11.67 1.54 -14.62
N LEU A 69 11.53 0.61 -15.57
CA LEU A 69 10.45 -0.38 -15.64
C LEU A 69 9.03 0.19 -15.36
N PRO A 70 8.50 1.11 -16.20
CA PRO A 70 7.19 1.73 -15.97
C PRO A 70 6.01 0.73 -15.90
N TRP A 71 6.19 -0.50 -16.37
CA TRP A 71 5.18 -1.57 -16.29
C TRP A 71 5.00 -2.13 -14.86
N LEU A 72 5.89 -1.82 -13.92
CA LEU A 72 5.70 -2.15 -12.52
C LEU A 72 4.56 -1.33 -11.89
N THR A 73 4.30 -0.14 -12.39
CA THR A 73 3.22 0.75 -11.90
C THR A 73 1.82 0.13 -12.06
N PRO A 74 1.38 -0.37 -13.23
CA PRO A 74 0.10 -1.05 -13.34
C PRO A 74 0.05 -2.36 -12.54
N LEU A 75 1.16 -3.09 -12.39
CA LEU A 75 1.19 -4.29 -11.54
C LEU A 75 1.05 -3.97 -10.05
N ALA A 76 1.72 -2.93 -9.58
CA ALA A 76 1.57 -2.44 -8.21
C ALA A 76 0.13 -1.99 -7.95
N ALA A 77 -0.50 -1.30 -8.90
CA ALA A 77 -1.91 -0.93 -8.81
C ALA A 77 -2.83 -2.16 -8.71
N LEU A 78 -2.60 -3.20 -9.51
CA LEU A 78 -3.37 -4.46 -9.45
C LEU A 78 -3.17 -5.18 -8.12
N GLY A 79 -1.93 -5.23 -7.61
CA GLY A 79 -1.62 -5.81 -6.30
C GLY A 79 -2.32 -5.07 -5.15
N LEU A 80 -2.37 -3.74 -5.21
CA LEU A 80 -3.08 -2.93 -4.22
C LEU A 80 -4.61 -3.10 -4.27
N VAL A 81 -5.19 -3.41 -5.44
CA VAL A 81 -6.63 -3.70 -5.58
C VAL A 81 -7.00 -5.06 -5.00
N ALA A 82 -6.06 -6.01 -4.96
CA ALA A 82 -6.32 -7.37 -4.49
C ALA A 82 -6.28 -7.52 -2.95
N ILE A 83 -5.79 -6.50 -2.23
CA ILE A 83 -5.67 -6.44 -0.76
C ILE A 83 -6.92 -5.79 -0.17
#